data_AF-A0A9D5TRN7-F1
#
_entry.id   AF-A0A9D5TRN7-F1
#
_cell.length_a   1.000
_cell.length_b   1.000
_cell.length_c   1.000
_cell.angle_alpha   90.00
_cell.angle_beta   90.00
_cell.angle_gamma   90.00
#
_symmetry.space_group_name_H-M   'P 1'
#
loop_
_entity.id
_entity.type
_entity.pdbx_description
1 polymer ?
#
loop_
_entity_poly.entity_id
_entity_poly.type
_entity_poly.pdbx_seq_one_letter_code
_entity_poly.pdbx_strand_id
1 'polypeptide(L)'
;MDSFLDSVKQAMDTAVKQTGKMVEKTKIKIASSDTKNTLKTYYMRLGELTYRAARGNEELSEEIEQALVAIDQLRTTLAKQEEMATGLSEKKYCPHCGVACTSDSAFCPGCGKAF
;
A
#
# COMPACT_ATOMS: atom_id res chain seq x y z
N MET A 1 6.34 17.87 13.82
CA MET A 1 6.63 16.48 13.42
C MET A 1 5.47 15.54 13.73
N ASP A 2 4.62 15.87 14.71
CA ASP A 2 3.47 15.05 15.13
C ASP A 2 2.49 14.68 14.01
N SER A 3 2.12 15.63 13.14
CA SER A 3 1.18 15.36 12.04
C SER A 3 1.64 14.28 11.06
N PHE A 4 2.96 14.13 10.90
CA PHE A 4 3.56 13.14 10.01
C PHE A 4 3.58 11.75 10.64
N LEU A 5 3.90 11.65 11.94
CA LEU A 5 3.82 10.40 12.69
C LEU A 5 2.38 9.92 12.83
N ASP A 6 1.43 10.83 12.99
CA ASP A 6 0.00 10.53 13.01
C ASP A 6 -0.46 9.93 11.67
N SER A 7 0.08 10.43 10.55
CA SER A 7 -0.22 9.88 9.22
C SER A 7 0.28 8.44 9.06
N VAL A 8 1.45 8.11 9.64
CA VAL A 8 2.00 6.75 9.64
C VAL A 8 1.16 5.82 10.52
N LYS A 9 0.79 6.26 11.73
CA LYS A 9 -0.11 5.51 12.62
C LYS A 9 -1.46 5.26 11.96
N GLN A 10 -2.04 6.27 11.34
CA GLN A 10 -3.32 6.16 10.64
C GLN A 10 -3.25 5.17 9.47
N ALA A 11 -2.14 5.18 8.71
CA ALA A 11 -1.92 4.20 7.64
C ALA A 11 -1.85 2.77 8.21
N MET A 12 -1.15 2.56 9.32
CA MET A 12 -1.08 1.27 10.00
C MET A 12 -2.43 0.80 10.53
N ASP A 13 -3.17 1.66 11.23
CA ASP A 13 -4.50 1.35 11.74
C ASP A 13 -5.48 0.98 10.62
N THR A 14 -5.36 1.65 9.49
CA THR A 14 -6.17 1.36 8.29
C THR A 14 -5.84 -0.02 7.73
N ALA A 15 -4.57 -0.40 7.68
CA ALA A 15 -4.13 -1.74 7.25
C ALA A 15 -4.68 -2.84 8.17
N VAL A 16 -4.61 -2.63 9.49
CA VAL A 16 -5.15 -3.59 10.49
C VAL A 16 -6.65 -3.77 10.30
N LYS A 17 -7.40 -2.68 10.13
CA LYS A 17 -8.84 -2.72 9.86
C LYS A 17 -9.20 -3.42 8.55
N GLN A 18 -8.37 -3.26 7.52
CA GLN A 18 -8.56 -3.90 6.22
C GLN A 18 -8.29 -5.41 6.26
N THR A 19 -7.43 -5.89 7.16
CA THR A 19 -7.12 -7.31 7.31
C THR A 19 -8.30 -8.11 7.90
N GLY A 20 -9.18 -7.48 8.68
CA GLY A 20 -10.29 -8.14 9.37
C GLY A 20 -11.67 -8.11 8.69
N LYS A 21 -11.81 -7.40 7.56
CA LYS A 21 -13.09 -7.30 6.82
C LYS A 21 -12.84 -7.61 5.35
N MET A 22 -13.79 -8.27 4.68
CA MET A 22 -13.78 -8.40 3.22
C MET A 22 -13.94 -6.99 2.62
N VAL A 23 -12.82 -6.30 2.40
CA VAL A 23 -12.81 -4.92 1.90
C VAL A 23 -12.79 -4.94 0.37
N GLU A 24 -13.64 -4.12 -0.25
CA GLU A 24 -13.70 -3.97 -1.71
C GLU A 24 -12.32 -3.59 -2.27
N LYS A 25 -11.91 -4.27 -3.35
CA LYS A 25 -10.63 -4.04 -4.06
C LYS A 25 -10.37 -2.57 -4.38
N THR A 26 -11.41 -1.80 -4.68
CA THR A 26 -11.33 -0.34 -4.93
C THR A 26 -10.86 0.43 -3.70
N LYS A 27 -11.37 0.11 -2.50
CA LYS A 27 -10.96 0.76 -1.24
C LYS A 27 -9.50 0.45 -0.89
N ILE A 28 -9.07 -0.80 -1.09
CA ILE A 28 -7.67 -1.20 -0.89
C ILE A 28 -6.76 -0.44 -1.86
N LYS A 29 -7.18 -0.29 -3.12
CA LYS A 29 -6.40 0.45 -4.14
C LYS A 29 -6.24 1.93 -3.78
N ILE A 30 -7.29 2.57 -3.28
CA ILE A 30 -7.23 3.97 -2.79
C ILE A 30 -6.26 4.06 -1.61
N ALA A 31 -6.43 3.22 -0.58
CA ALA A 31 -5.53 3.22 0.59
C ALA A 31 -4.07 2.94 0.23
N SER A 32 -3.82 2.07 -0.76
CA SER A 32 -2.48 1.81 -1.30
C SER A 32 -1.89 3.02 -1.99
N SER A 33 -2.72 3.78 -2.74
CA SER A 33 -2.29 5.02 -3.38
C SER A 33 -1.90 6.08 -2.36
N ASP A 34 -2.71 6.24 -1.30
CA ASP A 34 -2.42 7.18 -0.22
C ASP A 34 -1.12 6.81 0.51
N THR A 35 -0.94 5.52 0.83
CA THR A 35 0.28 5.00 1.45
C THR A 35 1.52 5.25 0.58
N LYS A 36 1.42 5.06 -0.75
CA LYS A 36 2.49 5.37 -1.71
C LYS A 36 2.83 6.86 -1.73
N ASN A 37 1.83 7.73 -1.68
CA ASN A 37 2.04 9.18 -1.62
C ASN A 37 2.73 9.59 -0.32
N THR A 38 2.29 9.08 0.83
CA THR A 38 2.94 9.33 2.12
C THR A 38 4.39 8.82 2.12
N LEU A 39 4.63 7.62 1.57
CA LEU A 39 5.98 7.06 1.43
C LEU A 39 6.90 7.96 0.59
N LYS A 40 6.40 8.50 -0.54
CA LYS A 40 7.14 9.47 -1.35
C LYS A 40 7.52 10.72 -0.53
N THR A 41 6.60 11.23 0.28
CA THR A 41 6.87 12.38 1.14
C THR A 41 7.96 12.09 2.17
N TYR A 42 7.96 10.91 2.78
CA TYR A 42 9.02 10.52 3.71
C TYR A 42 10.38 10.32 3.03
N TYR A 43 10.43 9.79 1.81
CA TYR A 43 11.69 9.76 1.05
C TYR A 43 12.22 11.16 0.75
N MET A 44 11.35 12.11 0.38
CA MET A 44 11.76 13.50 0.17
C MET A 44 12.28 14.13 1.47
N ARG A 45 11.61 13.87 2.59
CA ARG A 45 12.04 14.36 3.92
C ARG A 45 13.39 13.78 4.33
N LEU A 46 13.60 12.48 4.14
CA LEU A 46 14.89 11.84 4.39
C LEU A 46 16.01 12.47 3.55
N GLY A 47 15.74 12.74 2.26
CA GLY A 47 16.67 13.45 1.39
C GLY A 47 17.02 14.86 1.90
N GLU A 48 16.02 15.62 2.36
CA GLU A 48 16.22 16.94 2.96
C GLU A 48 17.09 16.87 4.23
N LEU A 49 16.76 15.95 5.16
CA LEU A 49 17.48 15.77 6.41
C LEU A 49 18.95 15.37 6.18
N THR A 50 19.18 14.40 5.29
CA THR A 50 20.54 13.95 4.95
C THR A 50 21.35 15.05 4.26
N TYR A 51 20.75 15.83 3.36
CA TYR A 51 21.41 16.97 2.74
C TYR A 51 21.80 18.03 3.79
N ARG A 52 20.89 18.38 4.70
CA ARG A 52 21.14 19.35 5.76
C ARG A 52 22.21 18.88 6.73
N ALA A 53 22.19 17.62 7.15
CA ALA A 53 23.24 17.05 7.99
C ALA A 53 24.62 17.13 7.30
N ALA A 54 24.68 16.81 6.01
CA ALA A 54 25.92 16.80 5.24
C ALA A 54 26.48 18.21 4.89
N ARG A 55 25.66 19.26 4.93
CA ARG A 55 26.05 20.62 4.49
C ARG A 55 25.97 21.69 5.58
N GLY A 56 25.05 21.54 6.52
CA GLY A 56 24.71 22.54 7.54
C GLY A 56 25.47 22.39 8.85
N ASN A 57 26.28 21.32 9.01
CA ASN A 57 26.91 20.96 10.28
C ASN A 57 25.85 20.76 11.39
N GLU A 58 24.67 20.26 11.01
CA GLU A 58 23.55 19.93 11.89
C GLU A 58 23.60 18.44 12.25
N GLU A 59 23.50 18.10 13.53
CA GLU A 59 23.33 16.72 13.98
C GLU A 59 21.84 16.35 13.90
N LEU A 60 21.46 15.59 12.86
CA LEU A 60 20.07 15.20 12.56
C LEU A 60 19.90 13.67 12.53
N SER A 61 20.79 12.92 13.20
CA SER A 61 20.79 11.47 13.18
C SER A 61 19.49 10.88 13.71
N GLU A 62 18.92 11.47 14.76
CA GLU A 62 17.65 11.03 15.34
C GLU A 62 16.47 11.22 14.37
N GLU A 63 16.34 12.38 13.72
CA GLU A 63 15.27 12.63 12.75
C GLU A 63 15.42 11.77 11.49
N ILE A 64 16.66 11.48 11.08
CA ILE A 64 16.96 10.54 10.00
C ILE A 64 16.49 9.13 10.40
N GLU A 65 16.81 8.67 11.60
CA GLU A 65 16.40 7.36 12.11
C GLU A 65 14.87 7.25 12.20
N GLN A 66 14.20 8.29 12.71
CA GLN A 66 12.73 8.34 12.74
C GLN A 66 12.12 8.27 11.34
N ALA A 67 12.69 8.97 10.35
CA ALA A 67 12.23 8.91 8.96
C ALA A 67 12.41 7.51 8.35
N LEU A 68 13.52 6.82 8.65
CA LEU A 68 13.77 5.44 8.22
C LEU A 68 12.75 4.47 8.81
N VAL A 69 12.51 4.54 10.12
CA VAL A 69 11.49 3.70 10.80
C VAL A 69 10.11 3.91 10.19
N ALA A 70 9.72 5.17 9.92
CA ALA A 70 8.45 5.48 9.28
C ALA A 70 8.35 4.90 7.85
N ILE A 71 9.44 4.97 7.07
CA ILE A 71 9.52 4.36 5.74
C ILE A 71 9.30 2.85 5.82
N ASP A 72 9.96 2.15 6.74
CA ASP A 72 9.85 0.70 6.88
C ASP A 72 8.43 0.26 7.27
N GLN A 73 7.78 1.03 8.15
CA GLN A 73 6.39 0.80 8.54
C GLN A 73 5.41 1.01 7.38
N LEU A 74 5.59 2.08 6.60
CA LEU A 74 4.77 2.36 5.41
C LEU A 74 4.97 1.30 4.33
N ARG A 75 6.20 0.82 4.13
CA ARG A 75 6.49 -0.28 3.20
C ARG A 75 5.83 -1.58 3.64
N THR A 76 5.87 -1.89 4.93
CA THR A 76 5.19 -3.07 5.49
C THR A 76 3.67 -2.96 5.31
N THR A 77 3.11 -1.79 5.54
CA THR A 77 1.68 -1.50 5.33
C THR A 77 1.28 -1.69 3.87
N LEU A 78 2.07 -1.12 2.95
CA LEU A 78 1.82 -1.23 1.52
C LEU A 78 1.89 -2.69 1.03
N ALA A 79 2.88 -3.46 1.51
CA ALA A 79 3.00 -4.88 1.16
C ALA A 79 1.74 -5.67 1.56
N LYS A 80 1.21 -5.44 2.77
CA LYS A 80 -0.04 -6.07 3.23
C LYS A 80 -1.25 -5.66 2.36
N GLN A 81 -1.33 -4.41 1.95
CA GLN A 81 -2.41 -3.93 1.07
C GLN A 81 -2.33 -4.57 -0.32
N GLU A 82 -1.12 -4.70 -0.87
CA GLU A 82 -0.90 -5.38 -2.15
C GLU A 82 -1.22 -6.87 -2.06
N GLU A 83 -0.84 -7.54 -0.96
CA GLU A 83 -1.22 -8.92 -0.67
C GLU A 83 -2.74 -9.08 -0.63
N MET A 84 -3.45 -8.26 0.16
CA MET A 84 -4.92 -8.27 0.22
C MET A 84 -5.55 -8.04 -1.17
N ALA A 85 -4.99 -7.14 -1.99
CA ALA A 85 -5.49 -6.89 -3.35
C ALA A 85 -5.28 -8.07 -4.30
N THR A 86 -4.22 -8.86 -4.11
CA THR A 86 -3.93 -10.08 -4.89
C THR A 86 -4.70 -11.31 -4.42
N GLY A 87 -4.91 -11.47 -3.10
CA GLY A 87 -5.75 -12.52 -2.53
C GLY A 87 -7.22 -12.39 -2.93
N LEU A 88 -7.69 -11.16 -3.18
CA LEU A 88 -8.99 -10.90 -3.81
C LEU A 88 -9.05 -11.26 -5.30
N SER A 89 -7.93 -11.60 -5.93
CA SER A 89 -7.86 -11.98 -7.34
C SER A 89 -7.77 -13.50 -7.53
N GLU A 90 -8.63 -14.25 -6.87
CA GLU A 90 -8.86 -15.65 -7.27
C GLU A 90 -9.31 -15.66 -8.73
N LYS A 91 -8.46 -16.21 -9.60
CA LYS A 91 -8.81 -16.42 -11.00
C LYS A 91 -9.51 -17.75 -11.12
N LYS A 92 -10.72 -17.75 -11.67
CA LYS A 92 -11.39 -18.98 -12.14
C LYS A 92 -11.16 -19.15 -13.63
N TYR A 93 -11.11 -20.38 -14.09
CA TYR A 93 -11.02 -20.67 -15.53
C TYR A 93 -12.41 -20.99 -16.06
N CYS A 94 -12.74 -20.45 -17.24
CA CYS A 94 -14.03 -20.76 -17.87
C CYS A 94 -14.12 -22.25 -18.23
N PRO A 95 -15.15 -22.98 -17.78
CA PRO A 95 -15.29 -24.41 -18.09
C PRO A 95 -15.57 -24.65 -19.59
N HIS A 96 -15.98 -23.62 -20.33
CA HIS A 96 -16.33 -23.73 -21.74
C HIS A 96 -15.18 -23.41 -22.71
N CYS A 97 -14.34 -22.43 -22.38
CA CYS A 97 -13.28 -21.98 -23.28
C CYS A 97 -11.88 -21.92 -22.65
N GLY A 98 -11.76 -22.19 -21.35
CA GLY A 98 -10.48 -22.21 -20.63
C GLY A 98 -9.85 -20.83 -20.38
N VAL A 99 -10.51 -19.72 -20.74
CA VAL A 99 -9.95 -18.39 -20.50
C VAL A 99 -9.94 -18.09 -18.98
N ALA A 100 -8.89 -17.41 -18.51
CA ALA A 100 -8.76 -17.01 -17.11
C ALA A 100 -9.67 -15.80 -16.83
N CYS A 101 -10.43 -15.86 -15.75
CA CYS A 101 -11.47 -14.89 -15.41
C CYS A 101 -11.42 -14.56 -13.93
N THR A 102 -11.94 -13.40 -13.55
CA THR A 102 -12.02 -13.03 -12.13
C THR A 102 -13.11 -13.87 -11.45
N SER A 103 -12.92 -14.25 -10.19
CA SER A 103 -13.85 -15.10 -9.44
C SER A 103 -15.28 -14.51 -9.39
N ASP A 104 -15.40 -13.19 -9.36
CA ASP A 104 -16.63 -12.40 -9.37
C ASP A 104 -17.29 -12.23 -10.75
N SER A 105 -16.67 -12.68 -11.84
CA SER A 105 -17.25 -12.57 -13.18
C SER A 105 -18.52 -13.43 -13.28
N ALA A 106 -19.66 -12.83 -13.64
CA ALA A 106 -20.90 -13.58 -13.93
C ALA A 106 -20.89 -14.22 -15.34
N PHE A 107 -20.17 -13.60 -16.28
CA PHE A 107 -20.06 -14.06 -17.67
C PHE A 107 -18.61 -14.05 -18.13
N CYS A 108 -18.25 -15.01 -18.99
CA CYS A 108 -16.91 -15.16 -19.53
C CYS A 108 -16.60 -14.03 -20.53
N PRO A 109 -15.52 -13.25 -20.34
CA PRO A 109 -15.12 -12.19 -21.28
C PRO A 109 -14.60 -12.75 -22.62
N GLY A 110 -14.17 -14.02 -22.65
CA GLY A 110 -13.68 -14.66 -23.87
C GLY A 110 -14.78 -15.24 -24.75
N CYS A 111 -15.84 -15.82 -24.16
CA CYS A 111 -16.88 -16.54 -24.92
C CYS A 111 -18.33 -16.12 -24.60
N GLY A 112 -18.55 -15.16 -23.70
CA GLY A 112 -19.86 -14.62 -23.36
C GLY A 112 -20.80 -15.55 -22.56
N LYS A 113 -20.39 -16.80 -22.27
CA LYS A 113 -21.19 -17.76 -21.49
C LYS A 113 -21.14 -17.43 -20.00
N ALA A 114 -22.25 -17.68 -19.29
CA ALA A 114 -22.28 -17.58 -17.83
C ALA A 114 -21.33 -18.61 -17.18
N PHE A 115 -20.78 -18.28 -16.01
CA PHE A 115 -19.94 -19.20 -15.21
C PHE A 115 -20.76 -20.16 -14.36
#